data_AF-A0A7K1Z7D4-F1
#
_entry.id   AF-A0A7K1Z7D4-F1
#
_cell.length_a   1.000
_cell.length_b   1.000
_cell.length_c   1.000
_cell.angle_alpha   90.00
_cell.angle_beta   90.00
_cell.angle_gamma   90.00
#
_symmetry.space_group_name_H-M   'P 1'
#
loop_
_entity.id
_entity.type
_entity.pdbx_description
1 polymer ?
#
loop_
_entity_poly.entity_id
_entity_poly.type
_entity_poly.pdbx_seq_one_letter_code
_entity_poly.pdbx_strand_id
1 'polypeptide(L)'
;MTVVEPPSPPDHDSRSAAVSSKVTLEHQSFHSGPLPDPETLAAYGRISPDLVDRIVAASEDERSHRHRMDRQHSRRASMGLAAGLLVAVLFLVVSAWLINDGHDVAGAVIGSVDLVALTAVFVLGRRYSN
;
A
#
# COMPACT_ATOMS: atom_id res chain seq x y z
N MET A 1 -55.30 1.35 -57.76
CA MET A 1 -53.92 1.86 -57.61
C MET A 1 -53.99 3.38 -57.56
N THR A 2 -52.97 4.05 -56.98
CA THR A 2 -52.81 5.52 -56.79
C THR A 2 -53.82 6.28 -55.92
N VAL A 3 -53.34 6.64 -54.70
CA VAL A 3 -53.23 8.00 -54.10
C VAL A 3 -54.38 9.02 -54.27
N VAL A 4 -54.81 9.64 -53.15
CA VAL A 4 -55.01 11.11 -52.94
C VAL A 4 -55.50 11.41 -51.49
N GLU A 5 -54.84 12.35 -50.81
CA GLU A 5 -55.20 13.05 -49.52
C GLU A 5 -56.25 14.18 -49.79
N PRO A 6 -56.81 15.00 -48.87
CA PRO A 6 -56.50 15.28 -47.45
C PRO A 6 -57.80 15.26 -46.56
N PRO A 7 -58.04 16.00 -45.42
CA PRO A 7 -57.67 17.39 -45.08
C PRO A 7 -56.91 17.61 -43.74
N SER A 8 -55.96 18.55 -43.78
CA SER A 8 -55.59 19.46 -42.67
C SER A 8 -56.08 20.89 -43.06
N PRO A 9 -56.04 21.96 -42.23
CA PRO A 9 -55.50 22.16 -40.86
C PRO A 9 -56.68 22.25 -39.83
N PRO A 10 -56.62 22.88 -38.62
CA PRO A 10 -55.54 23.65 -37.98
C PRO A 10 -55.20 23.39 -36.50
N ASP A 11 -53.96 23.78 -36.19
CA ASP A 11 -53.40 24.52 -35.05
C ASP A 11 -54.01 24.36 -33.65
N HIS A 12 -53.19 23.91 -32.68
CA HIS A 12 -52.87 24.73 -31.50
C HIS A 12 -51.60 24.22 -30.79
N ASP A 13 -50.77 25.17 -30.35
CA ASP A 13 -49.63 24.95 -29.45
C ASP A 13 -49.96 24.06 -28.25
N SER A 14 -49.09 23.07 -27.95
CA SER A 14 -48.56 22.90 -26.58
C SER A 14 -47.41 21.90 -26.47
N ARG A 15 -46.20 22.45 -26.33
CA ARG A 15 -45.22 22.18 -25.24
C ARG A 15 -44.67 20.75 -25.00
N SER A 16 -43.40 20.77 -24.56
CA SER A 16 -42.73 19.70 -23.81
C SER A 16 -42.07 18.56 -24.58
N ALA A 17 -41.32 18.92 -25.63
CA ALA A 17 -40.01 18.29 -25.81
C ALA A 17 -39.12 18.55 -24.55
N ALA A 18 -38.16 17.66 -24.30
CA ALA A 18 -37.27 17.61 -23.12
C ALA A 18 -37.87 16.98 -21.84
N VAL A 19 -37.93 15.64 -21.82
CA VAL A 19 -37.83 14.88 -20.57
C VAL A 19 -36.42 15.12 -20.01
N SER A 20 -36.31 16.08 -19.08
CA SER A 20 -35.06 16.33 -18.36
C SER A 20 -34.83 15.21 -17.36
N SER A 21 -34.00 14.24 -17.75
CA SER A 21 -33.46 13.23 -16.85
C SER A 21 -32.57 13.90 -15.80
N LYS A 22 -33.15 14.19 -14.63
CA LYS A 22 -32.38 14.54 -13.43
C LYS A 22 -31.53 13.34 -13.03
N VAL A 23 -30.30 13.31 -13.52
CA VAL A 23 -29.23 12.46 -12.99
C VAL A 23 -28.93 12.99 -11.59
N THR A 24 -29.57 12.40 -10.58
CA THR A 24 -29.24 12.63 -9.18
C THR A 24 -27.89 11.98 -8.92
N LEU A 25 -26.83 12.78 -9.00
CA LEU A 25 -25.48 12.38 -8.64
C LEU A 25 -25.42 12.18 -7.12
N GLU A 26 -25.62 10.95 -6.64
CA GLU A 26 -25.27 10.61 -5.25
C GLU A 26 -23.76 10.69 -5.10
N HIS A 27 -23.29 11.64 -4.28
CA HIS A 27 -21.89 11.86 -4.03
C HIS A 27 -21.40 10.87 -2.97
N GLN A 28 -21.12 9.63 -3.39
CA GLN A 28 -20.65 8.58 -2.49
C GLN A 28 -19.18 8.81 -2.08
N SER A 29 -18.98 9.53 -0.97
CA SER A 29 -17.67 9.83 -0.40
C SER A 29 -17.04 8.59 0.25
N PHE A 30 -16.21 7.87 -0.50
CA PHE A 30 -15.38 6.81 0.07
C PHE A 30 -14.16 7.40 0.80
N HIS A 31 -14.24 7.52 2.13
CA HIS A 31 -13.06 7.77 2.93
C HIS A 31 -12.37 6.46 3.35
N SER A 32 -11.11 6.30 2.96
CA SER A 32 -10.19 5.32 3.52
C SER A 32 -9.22 6.01 4.49
N GLY A 33 -9.38 5.75 5.79
CA GLY A 33 -8.56 6.31 6.86
C GLY A 33 -9.08 5.88 8.24
N PRO A 34 -8.29 6.05 9.32
CA PRO A 34 -8.76 5.79 10.69
C PRO A 34 -9.64 6.92 11.25
N LEU A 35 -9.62 8.10 10.62
CA LEU A 35 -10.57 9.20 10.87
C LEU A 35 -11.80 9.04 9.97
N PRO A 36 -12.96 9.62 10.31
CA PRO A 36 -14.05 9.89 9.37
C PRO A 36 -13.73 11.14 8.53
N ASP A 37 -14.49 11.36 7.46
CA ASP A 37 -14.33 12.53 6.60
C ASP A 37 -14.66 13.85 7.35
N PRO A 38 -14.21 15.02 6.86
CA PRO A 38 -14.38 16.28 7.57
C PRO A 38 -15.85 16.69 7.81
N GLU A 39 -16.77 16.32 6.91
CA GLU A 39 -18.19 16.67 7.05
C GLU A 39 -18.87 15.80 8.11
N THR A 40 -18.56 14.51 8.12
CA THR A 40 -18.97 13.55 9.15
C THR A 40 -18.34 13.88 10.51
N LEU A 41 -17.06 14.25 10.56
CA LEU A 41 -16.40 14.67 11.81
C LEU A 41 -17.03 15.96 12.36
N ALA A 42 -17.34 16.92 11.50
CA ALA A 42 -18.10 18.11 11.89
C ALA A 42 -19.54 17.76 12.33
N ALA A 43 -20.17 16.75 11.74
CA ALA A 43 -21.47 16.24 12.20
C ALA A 43 -21.39 15.65 13.61
N TYR A 44 -20.35 14.86 13.94
CA TYR A 44 -20.11 14.40 15.31
C TYR A 44 -19.84 15.56 16.28
N GLY A 45 -19.05 16.57 15.87
CA GLY A 45 -18.80 17.76 16.69
C GLY A 45 -20.05 18.58 17.01
N ARG A 46 -21.05 18.59 16.10
CA ARG A 46 -22.37 19.19 16.36
C ARG A 46 -23.22 18.39 17.37
N ILE A 47 -22.96 17.10 17.55
CA ILE A 47 -23.63 16.26 18.56
C ILE A 47 -22.94 16.43 19.91
N SER A 48 -21.61 16.28 19.95
CA SER A 48 -20.77 16.55 21.12
C SER A 48 -19.30 16.68 20.72
N PRO A 49 -18.56 17.70 21.21
CA PRO A 49 -17.12 17.81 20.98
C PRO A 49 -16.33 16.64 21.57
N ASP A 50 -16.77 16.03 22.68
CA ASP A 50 -16.13 14.84 23.27
C ASP A 50 -16.06 13.65 22.29
N LEU A 51 -17.05 13.51 21.39
CA LEU A 51 -17.02 12.45 20.39
C LEU A 51 -15.91 12.68 19.36
N VAL A 52 -15.66 13.94 18.97
CA VAL A 52 -14.57 14.29 18.05
C VAL A 52 -13.23 14.00 18.71
N ASP A 53 -13.03 14.44 19.96
CA ASP A 53 -11.78 14.21 20.69
C ASP A 53 -11.49 12.71 20.86
N ARG A 54 -12.51 11.89 21.19
CA ARG A 54 -12.36 10.44 21.32
C ARG A 54 -12.08 9.74 19.97
N ILE A 55 -12.68 10.20 18.87
CA ILE A 55 -12.39 9.70 17.51
C ILE A 55 -10.96 10.06 17.09
N VAL A 56 -10.53 11.30 17.33
CA VAL A 56 -9.17 11.76 17.02
C VAL A 56 -8.14 11.00 17.85
N ALA A 57 -8.35 10.86 19.17
CA ALA A 57 -7.47 10.11 20.05
C ALA A 57 -7.38 8.61 19.65
N ALA A 58 -8.49 7.97 19.28
CA ALA A 58 -8.46 6.59 18.77
C ALA A 58 -7.68 6.48 17.44
N SER A 59 -7.84 7.47 16.56
CA SER A 59 -7.08 7.53 15.29
C SER A 59 -5.58 7.77 15.51
N GLU A 60 -5.22 8.53 16.53
CA GLU A 60 -3.83 8.76 16.94
C GLU A 60 -3.21 7.53 17.59
N ASP A 61 -3.92 6.81 18.47
CA ASP A 61 -3.39 5.57 19.04
C ASP A 61 -3.20 4.49 17.98
N GLU A 62 -4.12 4.36 17.01
CA GLU A 62 -3.97 3.45 15.86
C GLU A 62 -2.76 3.82 14.96
N ARG A 63 -2.45 5.11 14.81
CA ARG A 63 -1.19 5.56 14.16
C ARG A 63 0.03 5.21 15.03
N SER A 64 -0.06 5.42 16.35
CA SER A 64 0.99 5.10 17.32
C SER A 64 1.32 3.61 17.31
N HIS A 65 0.28 2.77 17.26
CA HIS A 65 0.36 1.32 17.23
C HIS A 65 1.06 0.84 15.95
N ARG A 66 0.62 1.32 14.78
CA ARG A 66 1.24 0.97 13.50
C ARG A 66 2.71 1.41 13.45
N HIS A 67 3.03 2.64 13.84
CA HIS A 67 4.43 3.07 13.93
C HIS A 67 5.28 2.24 14.91
N ARG A 68 4.70 1.75 16.01
CA ARG A 68 5.38 0.83 16.94
C ARG A 68 5.62 -0.54 16.29
N MET A 69 4.65 -1.07 15.56
CA MET A 69 4.80 -2.29 14.76
C MET A 69 5.86 -2.12 13.67
N ASP A 70 5.79 -1.07 12.85
CA ASP A 70 6.75 -0.77 11.79
C ASP A 70 8.19 -0.76 12.33
N ARG A 71 8.44 -0.04 13.43
CA ARG A 71 9.74 0.00 14.11
C ARG A 71 10.18 -1.39 14.59
N GLN A 72 9.25 -2.23 15.05
CA GLN A 72 9.57 -3.60 15.49
C GLN A 72 9.87 -4.52 14.29
N HIS A 73 9.15 -4.39 13.18
CA HIS A 73 9.42 -5.12 11.94
C HIS A 73 10.78 -4.72 11.35
N SER A 74 11.08 -3.42 11.25
CA SER A 74 12.38 -2.91 10.80
C SER A 74 13.53 -3.38 11.68
N ARG A 75 13.35 -3.42 13.02
CA ARG A 75 14.35 -4.00 13.94
C ARG A 75 14.56 -5.50 13.74
N ARG A 76 13.49 -6.28 13.51
CA ARG A 76 13.62 -7.73 13.25
C ARG A 76 14.35 -7.99 11.92
N ALA A 77 14.05 -7.22 10.88
CA ALA A 77 14.73 -7.30 9.59
C ALA A 77 16.23 -6.98 9.69
N SER A 78 16.61 -5.90 10.37
CA SER A 78 18.02 -5.53 10.57
C SER A 78 18.78 -6.51 11.46
N MET A 79 18.13 -7.09 12.49
CA MET A 79 18.73 -8.17 13.29
C MET A 79 19.00 -9.43 12.46
N GLY A 80 18.11 -9.81 11.54
CA GLY A 80 18.32 -10.93 10.62
C GLY A 80 19.52 -10.72 9.69
N LEU A 81 19.63 -9.52 9.11
CA LEU A 81 20.78 -9.12 8.29
C LEU A 81 22.10 -9.15 9.08
N ALA A 82 22.10 -8.64 10.31
CA ALA A 82 23.29 -8.65 11.18
C ALA A 82 23.72 -10.08 11.56
N ALA A 83 22.77 -10.97 11.86
CA ALA A 83 23.05 -12.38 12.13
C ALA A 83 23.62 -13.11 10.89
N GLY A 84 23.04 -12.87 9.71
CA GLY A 84 23.55 -13.42 8.45
C GLY A 84 24.96 -12.94 8.12
N LEU A 85 25.25 -11.65 8.33
CA LEU A 85 26.59 -11.08 8.16
C LEU A 85 27.61 -11.71 9.12
N LEU A 86 27.25 -11.96 10.38
CA LEU A 86 28.12 -12.64 11.34
C LEU A 86 28.49 -14.06 10.90
N VAL A 87 27.52 -14.83 10.38
CA VAL A 87 27.77 -16.18 9.86
C VAL A 87 28.68 -16.13 8.64
N ALA A 88 28.44 -15.22 7.69
CA ALA A 88 29.27 -15.07 6.51
C ALA A 88 30.72 -14.64 6.84
N VAL A 89 30.92 -13.75 7.82
CA VAL A 89 32.27 -13.39 8.29
C VAL A 89 32.98 -14.60 8.92
N LEU A 90 32.26 -15.44 9.67
CA LEU A 90 32.82 -16.65 10.27
C LEU A 90 33.27 -17.66 9.19
N PHE A 91 32.44 -17.93 8.19
CA PHE A 91 32.78 -18.85 7.10
C PHE A 91 33.90 -18.31 6.21
N LEU A 92 33.95 -17.00 5.95
CA LEU A 92 35.07 -16.34 5.26
C LEU A 92 36.40 -16.50 6.02
N VAL A 93 36.40 -16.37 7.35
CA VAL A 93 37.58 -16.60 8.20
C VAL A 93 38.01 -18.07 8.16
N VAL A 94 37.07 -19.01 8.22
CA VAL A 94 37.36 -20.46 8.09
C VAL A 94 37.93 -20.77 6.70
N SER A 95 37.38 -20.20 5.64
CA SER A 95 37.89 -20.31 4.26
C SER A 95 39.35 -19.81 4.16
N ALA A 96 39.64 -18.62 4.68
CA ALA A 96 40.99 -18.05 4.68
C ALA A 96 41.99 -18.89 5.50
N TRP A 97 41.58 -19.42 6.65
CA TRP A 97 42.41 -20.30 7.46
C TRP A 97 42.71 -21.63 6.76
N LEU A 98 41.71 -22.20 6.06
CA LEU A 98 41.83 -23.45 5.32
C LEU A 98 42.79 -23.32 4.11
N ILE A 99 42.79 -22.18 3.41
CA ILE A 99 43.79 -21.85 2.38
C ILE A 99 45.19 -21.78 3.01
N ASN A 100 45.34 -21.12 4.16
CA ASN A 100 46.63 -20.99 4.84
C ASN A 100 47.18 -22.35 5.34
N ASP A 101 46.31 -23.33 5.60
CA ASP A 101 46.67 -24.71 5.96
C ASP A 101 46.94 -25.61 4.72
N GLY A 102 47.04 -25.03 3.52
CA GLY A 102 47.34 -25.73 2.26
C GLY A 102 46.15 -26.44 1.61
N HIS A 103 44.93 -26.25 2.13
CA HIS A 103 43.71 -26.83 1.60
C HIS A 103 43.01 -25.89 0.58
N ASP A 104 43.78 -25.35 -0.36
CA ASP A 104 43.38 -24.30 -1.32
C ASP A 104 42.03 -24.56 -1.99
N VAL A 105 41.81 -25.78 -2.49
CA VAL A 105 40.57 -26.15 -3.21
C VAL A 105 39.35 -26.08 -2.29
N ALA A 106 39.45 -26.57 -1.05
CA ALA A 106 38.35 -26.55 -0.11
C ALA A 106 38.06 -25.11 0.37
N GLY A 107 39.10 -24.33 0.65
CA GLY A 107 38.97 -22.92 1.00
C GLY A 107 38.35 -22.08 -0.12
N ALA A 108 38.78 -22.29 -1.37
CA ALA A 108 38.23 -21.61 -2.55
C ALA A 108 36.76 -21.96 -2.82
N VAL A 109 36.36 -23.23 -2.64
CA VAL A 109 34.95 -23.65 -2.75
C VAL A 109 34.09 -22.98 -1.68
N ILE A 110 34.52 -23.00 -0.41
CA ILE A 110 33.77 -22.35 0.68
C ILE A 110 33.67 -20.83 0.44
N GLY A 111 34.78 -20.17 0.13
CA GLY A 111 34.81 -18.72 -0.07
C GLY A 111 34.01 -18.23 -1.28
N SER A 112 33.99 -19.01 -2.37
CA SER A 112 33.17 -18.68 -3.54
C SER A 112 31.67 -18.90 -3.29
N VAL A 113 31.29 -19.96 -2.56
CA VAL A 113 29.89 -20.18 -2.13
C VAL A 113 29.42 -19.05 -1.20
N ASP A 114 30.23 -18.63 -0.24
CA ASP A 114 29.94 -17.48 0.64
C ASP A 114 29.72 -16.18 -0.14
N LEU A 115 30.59 -15.90 -1.13
CA LEU A 115 30.48 -14.70 -1.96
C LEU A 115 29.19 -14.71 -2.81
N VAL A 116 28.82 -15.88 -3.36
CA VAL A 116 27.56 -16.06 -4.11
C VAL A 116 26.35 -15.93 -3.18
N ALA A 117 26.40 -16.47 -1.96
CA ALA A 117 25.34 -16.32 -0.97
C ALA A 117 25.14 -14.87 -0.55
N LEU A 118 26.23 -14.15 -0.21
CA LEU A 118 26.19 -12.72 0.13
C LEU A 118 25.61 -11.87 -1.02
N THR A 119 26.10 -12.06 -2.24
CA THR A 119 25.62 -11.31 -3.41
C THR A 119 24.15 -11.61 -3.71
N ALA A 120 23.70 -12.87 -3.57
CA ALA A 120 22.29 -13.24 -3.66
C ALA A 120 21.44 -12.52 -2.61
N VAL A 121 21.86 -12.50 -1.34
CA VAL A 121 21.14 -11.80 -0.24
C VAL A 121 21.04 -10.29 -0.53
N PHE A 122 22.11 -9.63 -0.98
CA PHE A 122 22.08 -8.20 -1.34
C PHE A 122 21.21 -7.90 -2.57
N VAL A 123 21.17 -8.78 -3.57
CA VAL A 123 20.31 -8.63 -4.75
C VAL A 123 18.83 -8.85 -4.39
N LEU A 124 18.53 -9.89 -3.61
CA LEU A 124 17.16 -10.22 -3.21
C LEU A 124 16.61 -9.18 -2.22
N GLY A 125 17.43 -8.71 -1.27
CA GLY A 125 17.06 -7.63 -0.35
C GLY A 125 16.68 -6.34 -1.07
N ARG A 126 17.37 -5.97 -2.16
CA ARG A 126 16.96 -4.84 -3.00
C ARG A 126 15.62 -5.04 -3.71
N ARG A 127 15.28 -6.28 -4.11
CA ARG A 127 13.98 -6.58 -4.76
C ARG A 127 12.78 -6.57 -3.80
N TYR A 128 13.01 -6.75 -2.50
CA TYR A 128 11.95 -6.63 -1.47
C TYR A 128 11.81 -5.22 -0.88
N SER A 129 12.75 -4.32 -1.18
CA SER A 129 12.77 -2.95 -0.67
C SER A 129 12.28 -1.90 -1.70
N ASN A 130 11.80 -2.35 -2.87
CA ASN A 130 11.55 -1.52 -4.04
C ASN A 130 10.28 -1.97 -4.78
#